data_AF-V9G2U9-F1
#
_entry.id   AF-V9G2U9-F1
#
_cell.length_a   1.000
_cell.length_b   1.000
_cell.length_c   1.000
_cell.angle_alpha   90.00
_cell.angle_beta   90.00
_cell.angle_gamma   90.00
#
_symmetry.space_group_name_H-M   'P 1'
#
loop_
_entity.id
_entity.type
_entity.pdbx_description
1 polymer ?
#
loop_
_entity_poly.entity_id
_entity_poly.type
_entity_poly.pdbx_seq_one_letter_code
_entity_poly.pdbx_strand_id
1 'polypeptide(L)'
;MREDTPGVVACKEGPDSDAVVQDLLRKYDGIVTDATRVQVLFTAHLEPLPKPPPNCEKIQTIYNQVRRYVPEEFINDPLYDPPNDEGELKAKAIQKARAEKRKEATKKKKRARAAASESATGAAAELTDEAQGKQPTQQEKKRTREI
;
A
#
# COMPACT_ATOMS: atom_id res chain seq x y z
N MET A 1 -11.94 33.20 21.33
CA MET A 1 -10.85 32.22 21.43
C MET A 1 -10.08 32.56 22.70
N ARG A 2 -10.36 31.88 23.81
CA ARG A 2 -9.52 31.99 25.01
C ARG A 2 -8.58 30.80 24.98
N GLU A 3 -7.30 31.11 24.86
CA GLU A 3 -6.20 30.19 24.58
C GLU A 3 -5.36 30.05 25.85
N ASP A 4 -5.88 29.46 26.92
CA ASP A 4 -5.11 29.38 28.17
C ASP A 4 -4.43 28.03 28.41
N THR A 5 -4.76 26.98 27.63
CA THR A 5 -4.11 25.66 27.76
C THR A 5 -4.13 24.86 26.44
N PRO A 6 -3.01 24.77 25.69
CA PRO A 6 -2.93 23.95 24.48
C PRO A 6 -3.05 22.46 24.83
N GLY A 7 -3.83 21.72 24.03
CA GLY A 7 -4.00 20.27 24.19
C GLY A 7 -5.11 19.86 25.17
N VAL A 8 -5.72 20.81 25.89
CA VAL A 8 -6.85 20.53 26.79
C VAL A 8 -8.16 20.83 26.09
N VAL A 9 -9.06 19.85 26.06
CA VAL A 9 -10.38 19.96 25.41
C VAL A 9 -11.48 19.67 26.43
N ALA A 10 -12.50 20.52 26.46
CA ALA A 10 -13.71 20.29 27.25
C ALA A 10 -14.80 19.69 26.35
N CYS A 11 -15.11 18.41 26.55
CA CYS A 11 -16.13 17.69 25.80
C CYS A 11 -17.43 17.61 26.61
N LYS A 12 -18.56 17.96 25.98
CA LYS A 12 -19.90 17.75 26.54
C LYS A 12 -20.63 16.69 25.71
N GLU A 13 -21.37 15.81 26.37
CA GLU A 13 -22.22 14.82 25.71
C GLU A 13 -23.51 15.47 25.14
N GLY A 14 -23.98 16.55 25.77
CA GLY A 14 -25.10 17.37 25.32
C GLY A 14 -25.07 18.80 25.89
N PRO A 15 -26.06 19.65 25.55
CA PRO A 15 -26.08 21.07 25.95
C PRO A 15 -26.10 21.25 27.46
N ASP A 16 -26.91 20.43 28.14
CA ASP A 16 -27.14 20.47 29.58
C ASP A 16 -26.24 19.51 30.37
N SER A 17 -25.37 18.74 29.69
CA SER A 17 -24.43 17.85 30.36
C SER A 17 -23.20 18.61 30.85
N ASP A 18 -22.61 18.11 31.93
CA ASP A 18 -21.35 18.61 32.42
C ASP A 18 -20.21 18.41 31.41
N ALA A 19 -19.29 19.38 31.39
CA ALA A 19 -18.11 19.33 30.53
C ALA A 19 -17.03 18.45 31.14
N VAL A 20 -16.64 17.41 30.43
CA VAL A 20 -15.50 16.56 30.75
C VAL A 20 -14.26 17.17 30.12
N VAL A 21 -13.32 17.61 30.96
CA VAL A 21 -12.04 18.15 30.51
C VAL A 21 -11.04 17.01 30.31
N GLN A 22 -10.53 16.86 29.10
CA GLN A 22 -9.50 15.89 28.76
C GLN A 22 -8.24 16.59 28.25
N ASP A 23 -7.10 16.19 28.80
CA ASP A 23 -5.79 16.60 28.29
C ASP A 23 -5.32 15.55 27.27
N LEU A 24 -5.23 16.00 26.02
CA LEU A 24 -4.84 15.18 24.87
C LEU A 24 -3.33 15.20 24.63
N LEU A 25 -2.56 15.91 25.45
CA LEU A 25 -1.10 15.89 25.34
C LEU A 25 -0.58 14.46 25.55
N ARG A 26 0.31 14.06 24.65
CA ARG A 26 0.90 12.72 24.66
C ARG A 26 1.77 12.55 25.91
N LYS A 27 1.32 11.73 26.86
CA LYS A 27 2.10 11.36 28.05
C LYS A 27 3.15 10.32 27.67
N TYR A 28 4.41 10.59 28.00
CA TYR A 28 5.51 9.63 27.87
C TYR A 28 5.84 9.15 29.28
N ASP A 29 5.71 7.83 29.55
CA ASP A 29 5.91 7.22 30.88
C ASP A 29 5.19 7.93 32.05
N GLY A 30 3.99 8.46 31.80
CA GLY A 30 3.18 9.14 32.82
C GLY A 30 3.61 10.58 33.13
N ILE A 31 4.62 11.13 32.46
CA ILE A 31 5.11 12.50 32.63
C ILE A 31 4.70 13.35 31.43
N VAL A 32 4.19 14.55 31.67
CA VAL A 32 3.99 15.57 30.62
C VAL A 32 5.37 16.08 30.23
N THR A 33 5.87 15.61 29.10
CA THR A 33 7.18 16.01 28.57
C THR A 33 7.04 17.36 27.85
N ASP A 34 7.61 18.41 28.44
CA ASP A 34 7.77 19.70 27.77
C ASP A 34 8.59 19.54 26.47
N ALA A 35 8.37 20.42 25.48
CA ALA A 35 9.02 20.38 24.17
C ALA A 35 10.55 20.36 24.29
N THR A 36 11.11 21.10 25.26
CA THR A 36 12.55 21.10 25.56
C THR A 36 13.04 19.72 26.01
N ARG A 37 12.28 19.05 26.88
CA ARG A 37 12.61 17.72 27.41
C ARG A 37 12.49 16.65 26.33
N VAL A 38 11.53 16.78 25.41
CA VAL A 38 11.47 15.92 24.22
C VAL A 38 12.73 16.08 23.39
N GLN A 39 13.15 17.31 23.09
CA GLN A 39 14.34 17.54 22.28
C GLN A 39 15.60 16.94 22.94
N VAL A 40 15.77 17.11 24.25
CA VAL A 40 16.88 16.50 25.01
C VAL A 40 16.83 14.97 24.96
N LEU A 41 15.66 14.36 25.07
CA LEU A 41 15.50 12.90 24.93
C LEU A 41 15.92 12.42 23.54
N PHE A 42 15.51 13.12 22.48
CA PHE A 42 15.87 12.76 21.11
C PHE A 42 17.36 12.98 20.80
N THR A 43 18.00 14.00 21.38
CA THR A 43 19.41 14.30 21.09
C THR A 43 20.39 13.54 21.97
N ALA A 44 20.07 13.34 23.25
CA ALA A 44 20.99 12.76 24.23
C ALA A 44 20.81 11.25 24.44
N HIS A 45 19.59 10.73 24.22
CA HIS A 45 19.26 9.35 24.57
C HIS A 45 18.89 8.45 23.38
N LEU A 46 18.73 9.00 22.17
CA LEU A 46 18.59 8.19 20.96
C LEU A 46 19.95 8.06 20.28
N GLU A 47 20.48 6.84 20.26
CA GLU A 47 21.62 6.53 19.42
C GLU A 47 21.19 6.61 17.93
N PRO A 48 21.87 7.42 17.11
CA PRO A 48 21.58 7.47 15.69
C PRO A 48 21.83 6.11 15.07
N LEU A 49 20.78 5.52 14.48
CA LEU A 49 20.93 4.29 13.72
C LEU A 49 21.83 4.55 12.50
N PRO A 50 22.68 3.58 12.12
CA PRO A 50 23.44 3.70 10.88
C PRO A 50 22.47 3.85 9.71
N LYS A 51 22.85 4.70 8.75
CA LYS A 51 22.05 4.87 7.53
C LYS A 51 21.88 3.50 6.86
N PRO A 52 20.66 3.17 6.40
CA PRO A 52 20.43 1.89 5.77
C PRO A 52 21.31 1.74 4.53
N PRO A 53 21.74 0.51 4.21
CA PRO A 53 22.54 0.27 3.03
C PRO A 53 21.77 0.70 1.77
N PRO A 54 22.46 1.27 0.77
CA PRO A 54 21.84 1.71 -0.47
C PRO A 54 21.10 0.57 -1.17
N ASN A 55 19.87 0.82 -1.62
CA ASN A 55 19.07 -0.20 -2.30
C ASN A 55 19.62 -0.44 -3.72
N CYS A 56 20.07 -1.66 -3.99
CA CYS A 56 20.66 -2.03 -5.28
C CYS A 56 19.68 -1.89 -6.46
N GLU A 57 18.38 -2.19 -6.29
CA GLU A 57 17.38 -1.97 -7.35
C GLU A 57 17.27 -0.49 -7.73
N LYS A 58 17.35 0.39 -6.72
CA LYS A 58 17.24 1.84 -6.92
C LYS A 58 18.47 2.40 -7.62
N ILE A 59 19.68 2.01 -7.20
CA ILE A 59 20.93 2.40 -7.88
C ILE A 59 20.88 1.98 -9.36
N GLN A 60 20.49 0.73 -9.63
CA GLN A 60 20.35 0.24 -11.01
C GLN A 60 19.33 1.04 -11.82
N THR A 61 18.20 1.39 -11.21
CA THR A 61 17.13 2.16 -11.87
C THR A 61 17.59 3.59 -12.17
N ILE A 62 18.27 4.22 -11.22
CA ILE A 62 18.82 5.58 -11.38
C ILE A 62 19.81 5.61 -12.55
N TYR A 63 20.74 4.67 -12.59
CA TYR A 63 21.71 4.57 -13.68
C TYR A 63 21.07 4.31 -15.05
N ASN A 64 20.11 3.36 -15.13
CA ASN A 64 19.53 2.95 -16.42
C ASN A 64 18.47 3.90 -16.98
N GLN A 65 17.66 4.50 -16.10
CA GLN A 65 16.47 5.28 -16.50
C GLN A 65 16.63 6.76 -16.24
N VAL A 66 17.16 7.14 -15.08
CA VAL A 66 17.19 8.55 -14.65
C VAL A 66 18.36 9.27 -15.29
N ARG A 67 19.57 8.67 -15.29
CA ARG A 67 20.82 9.27 -15.79
C ARG A 67 20.72 9.87 -17.20
N ARG A 68 19.85 9.31 -18.06
CA ARG A 68 19.63 9.79 -19.43
C ARG A 68 19.00 11.19 -19.51
N TYR A 69 18.30 11.60 -18.45
CA TYR A 69 17.61 12.89 -18.37
C TYR A 69 18.31 13.86 -17.41
N VAL A 70 19.50 13.50 -16.93
CA VAL A 70 20.28 14.33 -16.01
C VAL A 70 21.07 15.34 -16.84
N PRO A 71 20.96 16.65 -16.54
CA PRO A 71 21.78 17.68 -17.19
C PRO A 71 23.27 17.42 -16.98
N GLU A 72 24.10 17.79 -17.96
CA GLU A 72 25.54 17.52 -17.97
C GLU A 72 26.28 18.00 -16.71
N GLU A 73 25.81 19.10 -16.12
CA GLU A 73 26.31 19.67 -14.86
C GLU A 73 26.26 18.67 -13.69
N PHE A 74 25.29 17.74 -13.70
CA PHE A 74 25.03 16.79 -12.62
C PHE A 74 25.35 15.34 -13.00
N ILE A 75 25.77 15.06 -14.25
CA ILE A 75 26.07 13.67 -14.69
C ILE A 75 27.22 13.05 -13.89
N ASN A 76 28.13 13.87 -13.37
CA ASN A 76 29.30 13.43 -12.59
C ASN A 76 29.03 13.33 -11.08
N ASP A 77 27.78 13.50 -10.64
CA ASP A 77 27.41 13.25 -9.24
C ASP A 77 27.55 11.74 -8.93
N PRO A 78 28.17 11.35 -7.81
CA PRO A 78 28.28 9.95 -7.38
C PRO A 78 26.96 9.16 -7.35
N LEU A 79 25.82 9.85 -7.25
CA LEU A 79 24.50 9.24 -7.32
C LEU A 79 24.22 8.54 -8.67
N TYR A 80 24.82 9.04 -9.76
CA TYR A 80 24.65 8.52 -11.12
C TYR A 80 25.80 7.63 -11.58
N ASP A 81 26.67 7.24 -10.67
CA ASP A 81 27.76 6.31 -10.97
C ASP A 81 27.22 4.93 -11.39
N PRO A 82 27.98 4.19 -12.20
CA PRO A 82 27.65 2.82 -12.56
C PRO A 82 27.43 1.93 -11.32
N PRO A 83 26.39 1.08 -11.30
CA PRO A 83 26.16 0.13 -10.23
C PRO A 83 27.33 -0.86 -10.10
N ASN A 84 27.69 -1.23 -8.87
CA ASN A 84 28.66 -2.30 -8.62
C ASN A 84 28.12 -3.67 -9.09
N ASP A 85 28.99 -4.56 -9.59
CA ASP A 85 28.63 -5.86 -10.15
C ASP A 85 27.82 -6.72 -9.17
N GLU A 86 28.23 -6.77 -7.90
CA GLU A 86 27.46 -7.49 -6.87
C GLU A 86 26.08 -6.88 -6.63
N GLY A 87 26.00 -5.54 -6.72
CA GLY A 87 24.75 -4.79 -6.57
C GLY A 87 23.79 -5.11 -7.72
N GLU A 88 24.29 -5.18 -8.95
CA GLU A 88 23.49 -5.56 -10.11
C GLU A 88 22.94 -6.99 -9.99
N LEU A 89 23.77 -7.95 -9.54
CA LEU A 89 23.32 -9.32 -9.30
C LEU A 89 22.20 -9.39 -8.24
N LYS A 90 22.39 -8.69 -7.11
CA LYS A 90 21.37 -8.60 -6.04
C LYS A 90 20.09 -7.94 -6.56
N ALA A 91 20.20 -6.86 -7.32
CA ALA A 91 19.05 -6.18 -7.91
C ALA A 91 18.27 -7.10 -8.86
N LYS A 92 18.96 -7.83 -9.75
CA LYS A 92 18.33 -8.80 -10.66
C LYS A 92 17.65 -9.93 -9.90
N ALA A 93 18.25 -10.45 -8.82
CA ALA A 93 17.65 -11.48 -7.99
C ALA A 93 16.34 -11.00 -7.32
N ILE A 94 16.35 -9.79 -6.74
CA ILE A 94 15.16 -9.20 -6.10
C ILE A 94 14.05 -8.96 -7.14
N GLN A 95 14.39 -8.43 -8.31
CA GLN A 95 13.42 -8.22 -9.39
C GLN A 95 12.79 -9.53 -9.88
N LYS A 96 13.59 -10.59 -10.03
CA LYS A 96 13.11 -11.94 -10.40
C LYS A 96 12.15 -12.49 -9.33
N ALA A 97 12.54 -12.47 -8.06
CA ALA A 97 11.69 -12.93 -6.96
C ALA A 97 10.37 -12.15 -6.89
N ARG A 98 10.40 -10.84 -7.12
CA ARG A 98 9.17 -10.01 -7.19
C ARG A 98 8.30 -10.37 -8.38
N ALA A 99 8.89 -10.63 -9.56
CA ALA A 99 8.15 -11.05 -10.75
C ALA A 99 7.48 -12.42 -10.55
N GLU A 100 8.16 -13.36 -9.89
CA GLU A 100 7.60 -14.67 -9.55
C GLU A 100 6.41 -14.55 -8.59
N LYS A 101 6.56 -13.81 -7.48
CA LYS A 101 5.44 -13.54 -6.56
C LYS A 101 4.24 -12.91 -7.26
N ARG A 102 4.47 -12.00 -8.21
CA ARG A 102 3.39 -11.38 -9.02
C ARG A 102 2.70 -12.40 -9.93
N LYS A 103 3.47 -13.29 -10.58
CA LYS A 103 2.92 -14.36 -11.43
C LYS A 103 2.06 -15.33 -10.61
N GLU A 104 2.54 -15.73 -9.43
CA GLU A 104 1.79 -16.60 -8.51
C GLU A 104 0.50 -15.95 -8.01
N ALA A 105 0.58 -14.69 -7.57
CA ALA A 105 -0.60 -13.94 -7.14
C ALA A 105 -1.63 -13.80 -8.27
N THR A 106 -1.18 -13.56 -9.51
CA THR A 106 -2.04 -13.49 -10.68
C THR A 106 -2.71 -14.84 -10.98
N LYS A 107 -1.96 -15.94 -10.89
CA LYS A 107 -2.47 -17.31 -11.04
C LYS A 107 -3.50 -17.64 -9.96
N LYS A 108 -3.23 -17.28 -8.70
CA LYS A 108 -4.17 -17.45 -7.58
C LYS A 108 -5.45 -16.64 -7.79
N LYS A 109 -5.34 -15.38 -8.21
CA LYS A 109 -6.50 -14.53 -8.54
C LYS A 109 -7.33 -15.09 -9.68
N LYS A 110 -6.70 -15.62 -10.75
CA LYS A 110 -7.40 -16.26 -11.86
C LYS A 110 -8.14 -17.52 -11.42
N ARG A 111 -7.51 -18.37 -10.58
CA ARG A 111 -8.15 -19.56 -10.01
C ARG A 111 -9.34 -19.21 -9.11
N ALA A 112 -9.20 -18.21 -8.25
CA ALA A 112 -10.29 -17.74 -7.40
C ALA A 112 -11.47 -17.20 -8.23
N ARG A 113 -11.19 -16.46 -9.31
CA ARG A 113 -12.24 -15.99 -10.23
C ARG A 113 -12.94 -17.14 -10.96
N ALA A 114 -12.20 -18.17 -11.39
CA ALA A 114 -12.77 -19.35 -12.04
C ALA A 114 -13.66 -20.14 -11.07
N ALA A 115 -13.21 -20.39 -9.84
CA ALA A 115 -14.00 -21.07 -8.82
C ALA A 115 -15.28 -20.29 -8.45
N ALA A 116 -15.21 -18.95 -8.39
CA ALA A 116 -16.39 -18.12 -8.15
C ALA A 116 -17.38 -18.10 -9.33
N SER A 117 -16.90 -18.23 -10.57
CA SER A 117 -17.79 -18.40 -11.72
C SER A 117 -18.43 -19.79 -11.76
N GLU A 118 -17.69 -20.84 -11.38
CA GLU A 118 -18.21 -22.21 -11.33
C GLU A 118 -19.26 -22.38 -10.22
N SER A 119 -19.06 -21.77 -9.05
CA SER A 119 -20.06 -21.77 -7.98
C SER A 119 -21.30 -20.96 -8.34
N ALA A 120 -21.16 -19.86 -9.09
CA ALA A 120 -22.30 -19.09 -9.60
C ALA A 120 -23.09 -19.87 -10.67
N THR A 121 -22.44 -20.65 -11.53
CA THR A 121 -23.12 -21.54 -12.49
C THR A 121 -23.74 -22.76 -11.82
N GLY A 122 -23.13 -23.31 -10.77
CA GLY A 122 -23.70 -24.39 -9.97
C GLY A 122 -24.95 -23.95 -9.21
N ALA A 123 -24.92 -22.78 -8.57
CA ALA A 123 -26.09 -22.19 -7.92
C ALA A 123 -27.22 -21.85 -8.92
N ALA A 124 -26.88 -21.43 -10.15
CA ALA A 124 -27.86 -21.21 -11.21
C ALA A 124 -28.45 -22.52 -11.76
N ALA A 125 -27.70 -23.62 -11.75
CA ALA A 125 -28.19 -24.93 -12.17
C ALA A 125 -29.09 -25.58 -11.10
N GLU A 126 -28.78 -25.41 -9.81
CA GLU A 126 -29.60 -25.92 -8.69
C GLU A 126 -30.95 -25.18 -8.58
N LEU A 127 -31.02 -23.91 -9.00
CA LEU A 127 -32.27 -23.15 -9.13
C LEU A 127 -33.14 -23.55 -10.33
N THR A 128 -32.64 -24.40 -11.24
CA THR A 128 -33.41 -24.86 -12.42
C THR A 128 -33.96 -26.29 -12.31
N ASP A 129 -33.63 -27.04 -11.24
CA ASP A 129 -34.16 -28.40 -11.03
C ASP A 129 -35.50 -28.41 -10.26
N GLU A 130 -35.87 -27.33 -9.57
CA GLU A 130 -37.18 -27.14 -8.91
C GLU A 130 -38.23 -26.49 -9.84
N ALA A 131 -38.04 -26.52 -11.17
CA ALA A 131 -39.03 -25.96 -12.09
C ALA A 131 -38.98 -26.57 -13.50
N GLN A 132 -39.17 -27.89 -13.64
CA GLN A 132 -39.58 -28.47 -14.92
C GLN A 132 -40.80 -29.37 -14.80
N GLY A 133 -41.97 -28.72 -14.76
CA GLY A 133 -43.19 -29.21 -15.38
C GLY A 133 -43.60 -28.31 -16.56
N LYS A 134 -43.00 -28.53 -17.75
CA LYS A 134 -43.54 -28.35 -19.13
C LYS A 134 -42.52 -27.83 -20.15
N GLN A 135 -42.68 -28.39 -21.34
CA GLN A 135 -41.83 -28.42 -22.53
C GLN A 135 -41.81 -27.14 -23.39
N PRO A 136 -40.94 -27.07 -24.44
CA PRO A 136 -40.42 -25.83 -25.01
C PRO A 136 -41.16 -25.37 -26.28
N THR A 137 -40.98 -24.09 -26.64
CA THR A 137 -41.24 -23.60 -27.99
C THR A 137 -40.00 -22.93 -28.57
N GLN A 138 -39.56 -23.48 -29.70
CA GLN A 138 -38.54 -22.94 -30.58
C GLN A 138 -38.89 -21.53 -31.05
N GLN A 139 -37.88 -20.67 -31.25
CA GLN A 139 -37.87 -19.78 -32.40
C GLN A 139 -36.44 -19.39 -32.78
N GLU A 140 -36.04 -19.94 -33.92
CA GLU A 140 -34.86 -19.61 -34.70
C GLU A 140 -35.08 -18.26 -35.42
N LYS A 141 -34.09 -17.34 -35.39
CA LYS A 141 -33.93 -16.31 -36.44
C LYS A 141 -32.53 -15.67 -36.45
N LYS A 142 -31.72 -16.24 -37.34
CA LYS A 142 -30.82 -15.63 -38.35
C LYS A 142 -29.74 -14.62 -37.92
N ARG A 143 -28.51 -15.01 -38.26
CA ARG A 143 -27.26 -14.24 -38.31
C ARG A 143 -27.37 -12.98 -39.18
N THR A 144 -26.58 -11.96 -38.85
CA THR A 144 -25.77 -11.24 -39.84
C THR A 144 -24.55 -10.60 -39.18
N ARG A 145 -23.37 -10.84 -39.78
CA ARG A 145 -22.10 -10.15 -39.52
C ARG A 145 -22.12 -8.86 -40.34
N GLU A 146 -21.64 -7.76 -39.79
CA GLU A 146 -21.09 -6.65 -40.59
C GLU A 146 -19.69 -6.30 -40.14
N ILE A 147 -18.97 -5.73 -41.10
CA ILE A 147 -17.51 -5.64 -41.28
C ILE A 147 -16.94 -4.44 -40.53
#